data_AF-A0A537JG97-F1
#
_entry.id   AF-A0A537JG97-F1
#
_cell.length_a   1.000
_cell.length_b   1.000
_cell.length_c   1.000
_cell.angle_alpha   90.00
_cell.angle_beta   90.00
_cell.angle_gamma   90.00
#
_symmetry.space_group_name_H-M   'P 1'
#
loop_
_entity.id
_entity.type
_entity.pdbx_description
1 polymer ?
#
loop_
_entity_poly.entity_id
_entity_poly.type
_entity_poly.pdbx_seq_one_letter_code
_entity_poly.pdbx_strand_id
1 'polypeptide(L)'
;MPQPNQLVGVTMAKGIKSGNLFGQGEVTPVEPTTSFINTDLPYAVVRVKKLQTETVVTLRVSDPAGPAFSIDAKTPQHRNTPWESFDFALPLYILGTDLETRTGPWTLQVLFNGQAQSSTEFQWQLASPIALSKIRDQVNLSPQDPDLRWRYGAALALLHHEQEGIDELQNAIRLDRRYALYYITLGRVYERQGHPADAIRMFQTALSLHGSYYDAVYAGWAQAHLARLQAH
;
A
#
# COMPACT_ATOMS: atom_id res chain seq x y z
N MET A 1 -18.95 11.84 -27.78
CA MET A 1 -17.72 11.03 -27.69
C MET A 1 -17.69 10.37 -26.31
N PRO A 2 -17.27 9.10 -26.15
CA PRO A 2 -17.14 8.49 -24.83
C PRO A 2 -16.13 9.27 -23.99
N GLN A 3 -16.47 9.58 -22.74
CA GLN A 3 -15.53 10.26 -21.84
C GLN A 3 -14.35 9.32 -21.52
N PRO A 4 -13.10 9.77 -21.68
CA PRO A 4 -11.91 9.00 -21.31
C PRO A 4 -11.79 8.90 -19.79
N ASN A 5 -11.13 7.85 -19.29
CA ASN A 5 -10.79 7.65 -17.87
C ASN A 5 -12.00 7.79 -16.92
N GLN A 6 -12.82 6.76 -16.83
CA GLN A 6 -14.03 6.79 -16.00
C GLN A 6 -13.74 6.14 -14.64
N LEU A 7 -13.73 6.93 -13.56
CA LEU A 7 -13.68 6.39 -12.20
C LEU A 7 -14.96 5.59 -11.94
N VAL A 8 -14.81 4.29 -11.65
CA VAL A 8 -15.92 3.40 -11.31
C VAL A 8 -16.22 3.47 -9.82
N GLY A 9 -15.18 3.52 -9.00
CA GLY A 9 -15.34 3.57 -7.55
C GLY A 9 -14.01 3.49 -6.80
N VAL A 10 -14.11 3.81 -5.52
CA VAL A 10 -13.05 3.65 -4.53
C VAL A 10 -13.59 2.69 -3.48
N THR A 11 -12.99 1.52 -3.37
CA THR A 11 -13.40 0.49 -2.40
C THR A 11 -12.38 0.42 -1.28
N MET A 12 -12.82 0.74 -0.08
CA MET A 12 -12.04 0.51 1.14
C MET A 12 -12.22 -0.93 1.58
N ALA A 13 -11.19 -1.56 2.13
CA ALA A 13 -11.26 -2.94 2.60
C ALA A 13 -10.22 -3.28 3.67
N LYS A 14 -10.46 -4.39 4.39
CA LYS A 14 -9.59 -4.95 5.42
C LYS A 14 -8.99 -6.27 4.94
N GLY A 15 -7.66 -6.37 5.04
CA GLY A 15 -6.90 -7.61 4.81
C GLY A 15 -6.79 -8.09 3.36
N ILE A 16 -5.57 -8.40 2.93
CA ILE A 16 -5.24 -9.16 1.72
C ILE A 16 -5.55 -10.65 1.92
N LYS A 17 -6.66 -11.19 1.42
CA LYS A 17 -6.76 -12.67 1.35
C LYS A 17 -5.73 -13.17 0.34
N SER A 18 -4.74 -13.90 0.85
CA SER A 18 -3.64 -14.45 0.08
C SER A 18 -4.14 -15.44 -0.97
N GLY A 19 -3.38 -15.49 -2.06
CA GLY A 19 -3.58 -16.34 -3.23
C GLY A 19 -3.15 -15.61 -4.49
N ASN A 20 -2.11 -14.77 -4.38
CA ASN A 20 -1.88 -13.60 -5.21
C ASN A 20 -3.05 -12.61 -5.15
N LEU A 21 -2.82 -11.34 -5.48
CA LEU A 21 -3.89 -10.51 -6.04
C LEU A 21 -4.49 -11.09 -7.36
N PHE A 22 -4.07 -12.29 -7.78
CA PHE A 22 -4.48 -13.09 -8.93
C PHE A 22 -5.37 -14.31 -8.58
N GLY A 23 -5.74 -14.51 -7.32
CA GLY A 23 -6.66 -15.58 -6.89
C GLY A 23 -8.07 -15.07 -6.69
N GLN A 24 -9.07 -15.97 -6.73
CA GLN A 24 -10.50 -15.70 -6.54
C GLN A 24 -10.89 -15.24 -5.11
N GLY A 25 -10.07 -14.39 -4.48
CA GLY A 25 -10.37 -13.77 -3.20
C GLY A 25 -11.15 -12.48 -3.42
N GLU A 26 -12.39 -12.42 -2.96
CA GLU A 26 -13.16 -11.18 -2.96
C GLU A 26 -12.53 -10.18 -1.99
N VAL A 27 -12.10 -9.04 -2.52
CA VAL A 27 -11.91 -7.83 -1.73
C VAL A 27 -13.24 -7.55 -1.04
N THR A 28 -13.31 -7.73 0.28
CA THR A 28 -14.54 -7.50 1.03
C THR A 28 -14.70 -5.99 1.22
N PRO A 29 -15.65 -5.34 0.52
CA PRO A 29 -15.85 -3.91 0.65
C PRO A 29 -16.27 -3.58 2.07
N VAL A 30 -15.73 -2.51 2.62
CA VAL A 30 -16.27 -1.87 3.83
C VAL A 30 -16.82 -0.51 3.47
N GLU A 31 -17.60 0.07 4.38
CA GLU A 31 -18.13 1.41 4.19
C GLU A 31 -16.99 2.42 4.00
N PRO A 32 -17.14 3.41 3.11
CA PRO A 32 -16.12 4.42 2.87
C PRO A 32 -15.62 5.06 4.18
N THR A 33 -16.52 5.35 5.13
CA THR A 33 -16.26 5.94 6.45
C THR A 33 -15.78 4.95 7.53
N THR A 34 -15.18 3.83 7.11
CA THR A 34 -14.73 2.79 8.04
C THR A 34 -13.61 3.28 8.97
N SER A 35 -13.63 2.77 10.20
CA SER A 35 -12.51 2.90 11.15
C SER A 35 -11.50 1.76 10.97
N PHE A 36 -10.24 2.15 10.80
CA PHE A 36 -9.08 1.26 10.72
C PHE A 36 -8.17 1.47 11.91
N ILE A 37 -7.79 0.35 12.51
CA ILE A 37 -6.70 0.31 13.47
C ILE A 37 -5.39 0.19 12.67
N ASN A 38 -4.29 0.79 13.12
CA ASN A 38 -3.01 0.73 12.40
C ASN A 38 -2.49 -0.70 12.13
N THR A 39 -2.97 -1.72 12.85
CA THR A 39 -2.70 -3.15 12.59
C THR A 39 -3.66 -3.84 11.61
N ASP A 40 -4.73 -3.18 11.16
CA ASP A 40 -5.71 -3.75 10.21
C ASP A 40 -5.15 -3.88 8.78
N LEU A 41 -4.02 -3.22 8.52
CA LEU A 41 -3.37 -3.13 7.21
C LEU A 41 -4.39 -2.89 6.07
N PRO A 42 -5.13 -1.77 6.16
CA PRO A 42 -6.21 -1.46 5.21
C PRO A 42 -5.72 -1.10 3.82
N TYR A 43 -6.55 -1.39 2.83
CA TYR A 43 -6.27 -1.03 1.45
C TYR A 43 -7.47 -0.36 0.82
N ALA A 44 -7.19 0.53 -0.13
CA ALA A 44 -8.17 1.07 -1.05
C ALA A 44 -7.92 0.48 -2.44
N VAL A 45 -8.99 0.19 -3.17
CA VAL A 45 -8.95 -0.19 -4.57
C VAL A 45 -9.64 0.90 -5.37
N VAL A 46 -8.89 1.54 -6.27
CA VAL A 46 -9.42 2.55 -7.18
C VAL A 46 -9.60 1.92 -8.55
N ARG A 47 -10.86 1.68 -8.93
CA ARG A 47 -11.20 1.05 -10.20
C ARG A 47 -11.47 2.10 -11.28
N VAL A 48 -10.74 2.04 -12.38
CA VAL A 48 -10.88 2.98 -13.50
C VAL A 48 -11.20 2.23 -14.79
N LYS A 49 -12.21 2.66 -15.54
CA LYS A 49 -12.58 2.12 -16.85
C LYS A 49 -12.08 3.02 -17.98
N LYS A 50 -11.88 2.44 -19.18
CA LYS A 50 -11.47 3.17 -20.39
C LYS A 50 -10.21 4.00 -20.16
N LEU A 51 -9.25 3.40 -19.48
CA LEU A 51 -8.03 4.04 -19.05
C LEU A 51 -7.09 4.24 -20.24
N GLN A 52 -6.73 5.48 -20.53
CA GLN A 52 -5.85 5.82 -21.64
C GLN A 52 -4.37 5.61 -21.29
N THR A 53 -3.55 5.40 -22.33
CA THR A 53 -2.08 5.43 -22.20
C THR A 53 -1.61 6.78 -21.70
N GLU A 54 -0.51 6.80 -20.95
CA GLU A 54 0.12 8.02 -20.38
C GLU A 54 -0.74 8.79 -19.36
N THR A 55 -1.88 8.23 -18.93
CA THR A 55 -2.64 8.82 -17.81
C THR A 55 -1.84 8.64 -16.51
N VAL A 56 -1.78 9.69 -15.70
CA VAL A 56 -1.26 9.61 -14.33
C VAL A 56 -2.47 9.57 -13.40
N VAL A 57 -2.58 8.48 -12.65
CA VAL A 57 -3.53 8.37 -11.55
C VAL A 57 -2.80 8.75 -10.27
N THR A 58 -3.13 9.90 -9.72
CA THR A 58 -2.57 10.37 -8.46
C THR A 58 -3.50 9.96 -7.33
N LEU A 59 -2.95 9.28 -6.34
CA LEU A 59 -3.61 8.94 -5.09
C LEU A 59 -3.03 9.81 -3.99
N ARG A 60 -3.81 10.80 -3.56
CA ARG A 60 -3.42 11.73 -2.50
C ARG A 60 -4.11 11.34 -1.21
N VAL A 61 -3.32 11.08 -0.19
CA VAL A 61 -3.79 10.83 1.17
C VAL A 61 -3.50 12.09 1.99
N SER A 62 -4.48 12.53 2.78
CA SER A 62 -4.38 13.66 3.70
C SER A 62 -4.77 13.22 5.10
N ASP A 63 -4.03 13.68 6.11
CA ASP A 63 -4.36 13.51 7.52
C ASP A 63 -5.13 14.76 8.02
N PRO A 64 -5.54 14.81 9.30
CA PRO A 64 -6.16 16.00 9.89
C PRO A 64 -5.30 17.27 9.84
N ALA A 65 -3.98 17.17 9.67
CA ALA A 65 -3.05 18.30 9.64
C ALA A 65 -2.72 18.79 8.21
N GLY A 66 -3.14 18.08 7.17
CA GLY A 66 -3.01 18.49 5.77
C GLY A 66 -2.57 17.37 4.81
N PRO A 67 -1.98 17.73 3.67
CA PRO A 67 -1.46 16.75 2.71
C PRO A 67 -0.40 15.87 3.37
N ALA A 68 -0.67 14.58 3.36
CA ALA A 68 0.10 13.59 4.07
C ALA A 68 1.06 12.86 3.12
N PHE A 69 0.53 12.38 2.01
CA PHE A 69 1.26 11.58 1.04
C PHE A 69 0.61 11.65 -0.33
N SER A 70 1.40 11.58 -1.41
CA SER A 70 0.88 11.56 -2.78
C SER A 70 1.67 10.57 -3.61
N ILE A 71 0.96 9.67 -4.28
CA ILE A 71 1.56 8.67 -5.18
C ILE A 71 1.05 8.91 -6.58
N ASP A 72 1.98 9.00 -7.51
CA ASP A 72 1.67 9.01 -8.92
C ASP A 72 1.86 7.59 -9.47
N ALA A 73 0.75 6.96 -9.86
CA ALA A 73 0.76 5.69 -10.57
C ALA A 73 0.53 5.97 -12.06
N LYS A 74 1.57 5.78 -12.87
CA LYS A 74 1.46 5.91 -14.33
C LYS A 74 0.74 4.68 -14.90
N THR A 75 -0.11 4.90 -15.89
CA THR A 75 -0.77 3.77 -16.55
C THR A 75 0.24 2.83 -17.18
N PRO A 76 0.12 1.51 -16.94
CA PRO A 76 1.03 0.55 -17.56
C PRO A 76 0.82 0.54 -19.07
N GLN A 77 1.91 0.35 -19.82
CA GLN A 77 1.83 0.16 -21.27
C GLN A 77 1.04 -1.11 -21.57
N HIS A 78 0.04 -1.02 -22.45
CA HIS A 78 -0.75 -2.17 -22.88
C HIS A 78 -0.26 -2.66 -24.25
N ARG A 79 -0.02 -3.97 -24.41
CA ARG A 79 0.17 -4.58 -25.73
C ARG A 79 -1.20 -4.87 -26.34
N ASN A 80 -1.60 -4.03 -27.30
CA ASN A 80 -2.64 -4.30 -28.31
C ASN A 80 -4.12 -4.34 -27.89
N THR A 81 -4.48 -4.30 -26.60
CA THR A 81 -5.88 -4.15 -26.16
C THR A 81 -6.01 -3.16 -25.01
N PRO A 82 -6.88 -2.13 -25.09
CA PRO A 82 -7.10 -1.19 -23.98
C PRO A 82 -7.73 -1.89 -22.78
N TRP A 83 -7.34 -1.49 -21.57
CA TRP A 83 -7.93 -2.01 -20.33
C TRP A 83 -9.44 -1.70 -20.29
N GLU A 84 -10.29 -2.72 -20.23
CA GLU A 84 -11.71 -2.52 -19.94
C GLU A 84 -11.86 -1.80 -18.60
N SER A 85 -11.17 -2.31 -17.58
CA SER A 85 -10.91 -1.64 -16.31
C SER A 85 -9.52 -1.98 -15.77
N PHE A 86 -8.94 -1.05 -15.02
CA PHE A 86 -7.73 -1.25 -14.24
C PHE A 86 -7.96 -0.86 -12.78
N ASP A 87 -7.51 -1.70 -11.86
CA ASP A 87 -7.56 -1.44 -10.43
C ASP A 87 -6.20 -0.94 -9.95
N PHE A 88 -6.19 0.17 -9.22
CA PHE A 88 -5.03 0.66 -8.51
C PHE A 88 -5.21 0.32 -7.03
N ALA A 89 -4.42 -0.63 -6.51
CA ALA A 89 -4.42 -0.99 -5.10
C ALA A 89 -3.51 -0.05 -4.31
N LEU A 90 -4.11 0.65 -3.37
CA LEU A 90 -3.45 1.54 -2.44
C LEU A 90 -3.45 0.92 -1.05
N PRO A 91 -2.36 0.27 -0.64
CA PRO A 91 -2.18 -0.09 0.76
C PRO A 91 -2.01 1.18 1.60
N LEU A 92 -3.01 1.49 2.42
CA LEU A 92 -3.09 2.72 3.23
C LEU A 92 -2.16 2.69 4.46
N TYR A 93 -1.53 1.54 4.72
CA TYR A 93 -0.65 1.29 5.86
C TYR A 93 0.84 1.27 5.50
N ILE A 94 1.25 1.55 4.24
CA ILE A 94 2.68 1.50 3.90
C ILE A 94 3.40 2.61 4.67
N LEU A 95 4.36 2.19 5.48
CA LEU A 95 5.00 2.88 6.60
C LEU A 95 5.88 4.08 6.24
N GLY A 96 5.45 4.95 5.34
CA GLY A 96 4.73 6.13 5.79
C GLY A 96 5.44 7.43 6.10
N THR A 97 5.22 7.89 7.31
CA THR A 97 5.23 9.29 7.67
C THR A 97 5.09 9.43 9.19
N ASP A 98 5.34 10.61 9.73
CA ASP A 98 5.03 10.99 11.12
C ASP A 98 3.50 10.95 11.44
N LEU A 99 2.69 10.40 10.53
CA LEU A 99 1.24 10.34 10.57
C LEU A 99 0.72 9.03 11.17
N GLU A 100 1.57 8.03 11.36
CA GLU A 100 1.15 6.74 11.92
C GLU A 100 0.63 6.86 13.37
N THR A 101 1.03 7.92 14.06
CA THR A 101 0.50 8.36 15.37
C THR A 101 -0.66 9.35 15.26
N ARG A 102 -0.92 9.90 14.07
CA ARG A 102 -1.97 10.89 13.82
C ARG A 102 -3.29 10.20 13.54
N THR A 103 -3.96 9.87 14.62
CA THR A 103 -5.32 9.33 14.60
C THR A 103 -6.34 10.41 14.22
N GLY A 104 -7.50 9.99 13.69
CA GLY A 104 -8.60 10.89 13.35
C GLY A 104 -9.11 10.70 11.93
N PRO A 105 -9.81 11.71 11.37
CA PRO A 105 -10.35 11.66 10.01
C PRO A 105 -9.24 11.84 8.98
N TRP A 106 -9.11 10.86 8.10
CA TRP A 106 -8.21 10.89 6.95
C TRP A 106 -9.01 10.94 5.66
N THR A 107 -8.38 11.47 4.61
CA THR A 107 -9.01 11.60 3.30
C THR A 107 -8.14 10.99 2.21
N LEU A 108 -8.73 10.15 1.35
CA LEU A 108 -8.17 9.68 0.10
C LEU A 108 -8.83 10.42 -1.07
N GLN A 109 -8.03 11.18 -1.81
CA GLN A 109 -8.42 11.86 -3.04
C GLN A 109 -7.81 11.17 -4.25
N VAL A 110 -8.63 10.92 -5.27
CA VAL A 110 -8.22 10.36 -6.56
C VAL A 110 -8.18 11.48 -7.59
N LEU A 111 -7.06 11.64 -8.30
CA LEU A 111 -6.91 12.61 -9.38
C LEU A 111 -6.47 11.93 -10.67
N PHE A 112 -6.98 12.40 -11.80
CA PHE A 112 -6.50 12.05 -13.13
C PHE A 112 -5.75 13.23 -13.72
N ASN A 113 -4.47 13.07 -14.03
CA ASN A 113 -3.61 14.13 -14.56
C ASN A 113 -3.71 15.44 -13.73
N GLY A 114 -3.75 15.30 -12.40
CA GLY A 114 -3.88 16.42 -11.46
C GLY A 114 -5.30 16.97 -11.25
N GLN A 115 -6.32 16.47 -11.96
CA GLN A 115 -7.71 16.89 -11.79
C GLN A 115 -8.46 15.93 -10.84
N ALA A 116 -9.02 16.46 -9.76
CA ALA A 116 -9.74 15.67 -8.76
C ALA A 116 -11.00 14.99 -9.33
N GLN A 117 -11.19 13.72 -8.97
CA GLN A 117 -12.29 12.87 -9.45
C GLN A 117 -13.18 12.37 -8.32
N SER A 118 -12.59 12.05 -7.17
CA SER A 118 -13.31 11.59 -5.98
C SER A 118 -12.53 11.88 -4.71
N SER A 119 -13.23 11.90 -3.59
CA SER A 119 -12.71 12.03 -2.24
C SER A 119 -13.45 11.05 -1.33
N THR A 120 -12.73 10.33 -0.49
CA THR A 120 -13.29 9.35 0.46
C THR A 120 -12.61 9.53 1.81
N GLU A 121 -13.42 9.58 2.88
CA GLU A 121 -12.92 9.75 4.25
C GLU A 121 -12.94 8.44 5.02
N PHE A 122 -11.92 8.18 5.84
CA PHE A 122 -11.87 7.05 6.76
C PHE A 122 -11.30 7.48 8.11
N GLN A 123 -11.55 6.71 9.16
CA GLN A 123 -11.03 7.01 10.50
C GLN A 123 -9.81 6.15 10.81
N TRP A 124 -8.73 6.76 11.27
CA TRP A 124 -7.52 6.06 11.69
C TRP A 124 -7.38 6.03 13.21
N GLN A 125 -7.03 4.87 13.76
CA GLN A 125 -6.89 4.62 15.19
C GLN A 125 -5.59 3.88 15.50
N LEU A 126 -5.08 4.10 16.72
CA LEU A 126 -3.91 3.37 17.24
C LEU A 126 -4.30 1.95 17.67
N ALA A 127 -3.43 0.97 17.44
CA ALA A 127 -3.64 -0.38 17.95
C ALA A 127 -3.52 -0.49 19.47
N SER A 128 -4.24 -1.48 19.99
CA SER A 128 -4.04 -2.01 21.33
C SER A 128 -3.19 -3.28 21.31
N PRO A 129 -2.52 -3.66 22.42
CA PRO A 129 -1.74 -4.89 22.51
C PRO A 129 -2.51 -6.17 22.15
N ILE A 130 -3.84 -6.19 22.33
CA ILE A 130 -4.72 -7.30 21.98
C ILE A 130 -4.76 -7.54 20.45
N ALA A 131 -4.54 -6.50 19.64
CA ALA A 131 -4.52 -6.64 18.19
C ALA A 131 -3.24 -7.33 17.68
N LEU A 132 -2.09 -7.06 18.32
CA LEU A 132 -0.82 -7.70 17.97
C LEU A 132 -0.81 -9.20 18.31
N SER A 133 -1.40 -9.58 19.45
CA SER A 133 -1.49 -11.01 19.81
C SER A 133 -2.29 -11.80 18.78
N LYS A 134 -3.37 -11.22 18.25
CA LYS A 134 -4.21 -11.87 17.23
C LYS A 134 -3.44 -12.20 15.95
N ILE A 135 -2.61 -11.27 15.46
CA ILE A 135 -1.85 -11.52 14.23
C ILE A 135 -0.69 -12.49 14.45
N ARG A 136 -0.06 -12.46 15.63
CA ARG A 136 0.93 -13.47 16.03
C ARG A 136 0.32 -14.87 16.03
N ASP A 137 -0.88 -15.03 16.58
CA ASP A 137 -1.56 -16.33 16.62
C ASP A 137 -1.85 -16.85 15.20
N GLN A 138 -2.19 -15.96 14.26
CA GLN A 138 -2.35 -16.33 12.83
C GLN A 138 -1.04 -16.80 12.19
N VAL A 139 0.07 -16.12 12.45
CA VAL A 139 1.40 -16.55 11.98
C VAL A 139 1.77 -17.92 12.56
N ASN A 140 1.47 -18.17 13.84
CA ASN A 140 1.73 -19.46 14.48
C ASN A 140 0.92 -20.61 13.85
N LEU A 141 -0.32 -20.33 13.44
CA LEU A 141 -1.17 -21.30 12.74
C LEU A 141 -0.70 -21.57 11.30
N SER A 142 -0.16 -20.55 10.62
CA SER A 142 0.26 -20.61 9.22
C SER A 142 1.68 -20.04 9.02
N PRO A 143 2.72 -20.71 9.55
CA PRO A 143 4.07 -20.16 9.61
C PRO A 143 4.79 -20.06 8.24
N GLN A 144 4.21 -20.63 7.18
CA GLN A 144 4.75 -20.56 5.82
C GLN A 144 3.98 -19.55 4.93
N ASP A 145 3.06 -18.78 5.52
CA ASP A 145 2.33 -17.74 4.80
C ASP A 145 3.16 -16.44 4.79
N PRO A 146 3.73 -16.03 3.64
CA PRO A 146 4.54 -14.82 3.56
C PRO A 146 3.73 -13.55 3.84
N ASP A 147 2.43 -13.53 3.49
CA ASP A 147 1.58 -12.38 3.75
C ASP A 147 1.35 -12.23 5.26
N LEU A 148 1.01 -13.31 5.97
CA LEU A 148 0.83 -13.22 7.42
C LEU A 148 2.10 -12.76 8.14
N ARG A 149 3.28 -13.25 7.70
CA ARG A 149 4.56 -12.79 8.24
C ARG A 149 4.84 -11.33 7.96
N TRP A 150 4.65 -10.90 6.72
CA TRP A 150 4.85 -9.50 6.37
C TRP A 150 3.90 -8.58 7.15
N ARG A 151 2.64 -8.99 7.30
CA ARG A 151 1.67 -8.23 8.10
C ARG A 151 2.07 -8.15 9.56
N TYR A 152 2.53 -9.26 10.14
CA TYR A 152 3.01 -9.28 11.51
C TYR A 152 4.26 -8.41 11.68
N GLY A 153 5.21 -8.49 10.74
CA GLY A 153 6.41 -7.67 10.73
C GLY A 153 6.10 -6.18 10.60
N ALA A 154 5.16 -5.79 9.74
CA ALA A 154 4.67 -4.43 9.61
C ALA A 154 4.00 -3.94 10.92
N ALA A 155 3.17 -4.77 11.54
CA ALA A 155 2.53 -4.46 12.82
C ALA A 155 3.54 -4.30 13.97
N LEU A 156 4.57 -5.15 14.02
CA LEU A 156 5.67 -5.05 14.98
C LEU A 156 6.44 -3.73 14.80
N ALA A 157 6.84 -3.41 13.57
CA ALA A 157 7.53 -2.15 13.28
C ALA A 157 6.69 -0.91 13.63
N LEU A 158 5.38 -0.95 13.38
CA LEU A 158 4.44 0.09 13.80
C LEU A 158 4.39 0.30 15.31
N LEU A 159 4.51 -0.78 16.07
CA LEU A 159 4.44 -0.77 17.53
C LEU A 159 5.83 -0.65 18.18
N HIS A 160 6.82 -0.13 17.46
CA HIS A 160 8.19 0.08 17.92
C HIS A 160 8.98 -1.20 18.25
N HIS A 161 8.49 -2.37 17.84
CA HIS A 161 9.20 -3.64 17.88
C HIS A 161 9.99 -3.85 16.58
N GLU A 162 10.88 -2.91 16.26
CA GLU A 162 11.37 -2.79 14.88
C GLU A 162 12.31 -3.93 14.46
N GLN A 163 13.16 -4.43 15.34
CA GLN A 163 14.05 -5.55 15.01
C GLN A 163 13.24 -6.84 14.75
N GLU A 164 12.28 -7.16 15.62
CA GLU A 164 11.37 -8.29 15.41
C GLU A 164 10.57 -8.12 14.11
N GLY A 165 10.16 -6.88 13.82
CA GLY A 165 9.49 -6.52 12.57
C GLY A 165 10.34 -6.77 11.33
N ILE A 166 11.61 -6.38 11.36
CA ILE A 166 12.58 -6.64 10.29
C ILE A 166 12.75 -8.15 10.07
N ASP A 167 12.90 -8.93 11.13
CA ASP A 167 13.10 -10.37 11.03
C ASP A 167 11.91 -11.06 10.36
N GLU A 168 10.67 -10.66 10.71
CA GLU A 168 9.47 -11.19 10.06
C GLU A 168 9.32 -10.74 8.60
N LEU A 169 9.68 -9.49 8.28
CA LEU A 169 9.69 -8.99 6.90
C LEU A 169 10.73 -9.71 6.03
N GLN A 170 11.92 -9.97 6.58
CA GLN A 170 12.94 -10.77 5.90
C GLN A 170 12.48 -12.21 5.68
N ASN A 171 11.75 -12.79 6.65
CA ASN A 171 11.12 -14.11 6.47
C ASN A 171 10.05 -14.10 5.38
N ALA A 172 9.21 -13.07 5.30
CA ALA A 172 8.23 -12.92 4.22
C ALA A 172 8.92 -12.86 2.85
N ILE A 173 9.98 -12.06 2.71
CA ILE A 173 10.79 -11.98 1.48
C ILE A 173 11.44 -13.32 1.14
N ARG A 174 11.92 -14.07 2.15
CA ARG A 174 12.52 -15.39 1.94
C ARG A 174 11.53 -16.38 1.35
N LEU A 175 10.27 -16.30 1.78
CA LEU A 175 9.17 -17.16 1.35
C LEU A 175 8.62 -16.76 -0.04
N ASP A 176 8.47 -15.47 -0.33
CA ASP A 176 8.20 -14.97 -1.68
C ASP A 176 9.03 -13.73 -2.00
N ARG A 177 10.01 -13.94 -2.89
CA ARG A 177 10.99 -12.92 -3.30
C ARG A 177 10.49 -11.97 -4.37
N ARG A 178 9.32 -12.24 -4.98
CA ARG A 178 8.85 -11.50 -6.17
C ARG A 178 7.85 -10.40 -5.82
N TYR A 179 7.39 -10.34 -4.57
CA TYR A 179 6.38 -9.38 -4.18
C TYR A 179 7.00 -8.06 -3.71
N ALA A 180 6.91 -7.04 -4.58
CA ALA A 180 7.54 -5.73 -4.38
C ALA A 180 7.15 -5.04 -3.06
N LEU A 181 5.91 -5.26 -2.60
CA LEU A 181 5.39 -4.65 -1.38
C LEU A 181 6.18 -5.03 -0.12
N TYR A 182 6.73 -6.25 -0.05
CA TYR A 182 7.54 -6.66 1.09
C TYR A 182 8.83 -5.84 1.18
N TYR A 183 9.47 -5.59 0.04
CA TYR A 183 10.66 -4.75 -0.04
C TYR A 183 10.33 -3.29 0.24
N ILE A 184 9.21 -2.76 -0.27
CA ILE A 184 8.77 -1.39 0.06
C ILE A 184 8.58 -1.27 1.58
N THR A 185 7.92 -2.24 2.20
CA THR A 185 7.67 -2.23 3.65
C THR A 185 8.98 -2.30 4.45
N LEU A 186 9.89 -3.20 4.08
CA LEU A 186 11.19 -3.30 4.74
C LEU A 186 12.05 -2.04 4.55
N GLY A 187 12.06 -1.46 3.34
CA GLY A 187 12.76 -0.22 3.06
C GLY A 187 12.28 0.93 3.94
N ARG A 188 10.96 1.01 4.17
CA ARG A 188 10.37 1.99 5.09
C ARG A 188 10.80 1.80 6.54
N VAL A 189 10.89 0.56 7.01
CA VAL A 189 11.38 0.27 8.38
C VAL A 189 12.84 0.72 8.52
N TYR A 190 13.69 0.43 7.53
CA TYR A 190 15.08 0.90 7.54
C TYR A 190 15.19 2.43 7.50
N GLU A 191 14.34 3.09 6.72
CA GLU A 191 14.31 4.55 6.67
C GLU A 191 14.00 5.15 8.04
N ARG A 192 12.98 4.62 8.74
CA ARG A 192 12.63 5.04 10.11
C ARG A 192 13.76 4.82 11.12
N GLN A 193 14.56 3.77 10.93
CA GLN A 193 15.72 3.47 11.78
C GLN A 193 16.93 4.37 11.52
N GLY A 194 16.86 5.30 10.56
CA GLY A 194 18.02 6.10 10.16
C GLY A 194 19.04 5.29 9.35
N HIS A 195 18.59 4.24 8.65
CA HIS A 195 19.39 3.45 7.71
C HIS A 195 18.97 3.75 6.25
N PRO A 196 19.18 4.97 5.74
CA PRO A 196 18.70 5.38 4.42
C PRO A 196 19.35 4.58 3.27
N ALA A 197 20.59 4.12 3.43
CA ALA A 197 21.26 3.30 2.42
C ALA A 197 20.58 1.94 2.23
N ASP A 198 20.17 1.30 3.33
CA ASP A 198 19.41 0.04 3.28
C ASP A 198 18.01 0.27 2.71
N ALA A 199 17.35 1.36 3.11
CA ALA A 199 16.05 1.76 2.57
C ALA A 199 16.07 1.94 1.04
N ILE A 200 17.05 2.70 0.53
CA ILE A 200 17.25 2.92 -0.91
C ILE A 200 17.40 1.58 -1.65
N ARG A 201 18.21 0.67 -1.11
CA ARG A 201 18.41 -0.66 -1.72
C ARG A 201 17.11 -1.43 -1.83
N MET A 202 16.26 -1.38 -0.79
CA MET A 202 14.97 -2.07 -0.79
C MET A 202 14.00 -1.46 -1.80
N PHE A 203 13.91 -0.13 -1.90
CA PHE A 203 13.06 0.52 -2.91
C PHE A 203 13.55 0.28 -4.34
N GLN A 204 14.86 0.29 -4.57
CA GLN A 204 15.43 -0.07 -5.87
C GLN A 204 15.13 -1.53 -6.23
N THR A 205 15.21 -2.44 -5.24
CA THR A 205 14.83 -3.84 -5.45
C THR A 205 13.35 -3.93 -5.83
N ALA A 206 12.46 -3.25 -5.10
CA ALA A 206 11.04 -3.21 -5.43
C ALA A 206 10.76 -2.73 -6.87
N LEU A 207 11.50 -1.73 -7.36
CA LEU A 207 11.39 -1.22 -8.73
C LEU A 207 11.94 -2.17 -9.80
N SER A 208 12.91 -3.02 -9.44
CA SER A 208 13.46 -4.04 -10.34
C SER A 208 12.57 -5.27 -10.50
N LEU A 209 11.61 -5.45 -9.59
CA LEU A 209 10.66 -6.55 -9.65
C LEU A 209 9.58 -6.20 -10.67
N HIS A 210 9.43 -7.07 -11.66
CA HIS A 210 8.39 -6.98 -12.69
C HIS A 210 7.52 -8.23 -12.59
N GLY A 211 6.20 -8.07 -12.47
CA GLY A 211 5.31 -9.23 -12.51
C GLY A 211 3.96 -9.10 -11.83
N SER A 212 3.56 -7.94 -11.28
CA SER A 212 2.24 -7.76 -10.67
C SER A 212 1.33 -6.80 -11.45
N TYR A 213 0.02 -7.07 -11.44
CA TYR A 213 -1.00 -6.17 -12.00
C TYR A 213 -0.95 -4.77 -11.35
N TYR A 214 -0.38 -4.66 -10.14
CA TYR A 214 -0.27 -3.41 -9.38
C TYR A 214 1.15 -2.83 -9.40
N ASP A 215 2.03 -3.31 -10.30
CA ASP A 215 3.40 -2.81 -10.45
C ASP A 215 3.44 -1.29 -10.61
N ALA A 216 2.46 -0.72 -11.31
CA ALA A 216 2.34 0.72 -11.47
C ALA A 216 2.20 1.48 -10.14
N VAL A 217 1.43 0.95 -9.18
CA VAL A 217 1.25 1.59 -7.87
C VAL A 217 2.47 1.38 -6.99
N TYR A 218 2.97 0.14 -6.90
CA TYR A 218 4.16 -0.16 -6.10
C TYR A 218 5.40 0.58 -6.61
N ALA A 219 5.54 0.74 -7.92
CA ALA A 219 6.59 1.56 -8.51
C ALA A 219 6.43 3.03 -8.13
N GLY A 220 5.21 3.58 -8.19
CA GLY A 220 4.94 4.94 -7.72
C GLY A 220 5.33 5.14 -6.25
N TRP A 221 5.01 4.18 -5.38
CA TRP A 221 5.40 4.18 -3.97
C TRP A 221 6.93 4.16 -3.77
N ALA A 222 7.61 3.21 -4.42
CA ALA A 222 9.05 3.11 -4.31
C ALA A 222 9.76 4.36 -4.86
N GLN A 223 9.26 4.96 -5.95
CA GLN A 223 9.75 6.23 -6.49
C GLN A 223 9.53 7.40 -5.54
N ALA A 224 8.35 7.51 -4.93
CA ALA A 224 8.04 8.56 -3.97
C ALA A 224 9.00 8.52 -2.76
N HIS A 225 9.29 7.32 -2.24
CA HIS A 225 10.25 7.17 -1.14
C HIS A 225 11.69 7.45 -1.55
N LEU A 226 12.12 6.98 -2.72
CA LEU A 226 13.46 7.29 -3.24
C LEU A 226 13.66 8.79 -3.43
N ALA A 227 12.69 9.47 -4.05
CA ALA A 227 12.76 10.92 -4.25
C ALA A 227 12.89 11.67 -2.92
N ARG A 228 12.16 11.24 -1.88
CA ARG A 228 12.27 11.81 -0.54
C ARG A 228 13.66 11.60 0.08
N LEU A 229 14.18 10.37 0.02
CA LEU A 229 15.50 10.04 0.55
C LEU A 229 16.65 10.74 -0.19
N GLN A 230 16.45 11.09 -1.45
CA GLN A 230 17.45 11.79 -2.27
C GLN A 230 17.37 13.31 -2.14
N ALA A 231 16.27 13.85 -1.62
CA ALA A 231 16.08 15.28 -1.40
C ALA A 231 16.72 15.79 -0.10
N HIS A 232 17.22 14.88 0.74
CA HIS A 232 17.89 15.13 2.03
C HIS A 232 19.35 14.68 1.96
#